data_AF-A0A7S0GBG5-F1
#
_entry.id   AF-A0A7S0GBG5-F1
#
_cell.length_a   1.000
_cell.length_b   1.000
_cell.length_c   1.000
_cell.angle_alpha   90.00
_cell.angle_beta   90.00
_cell.angle_gamma   90.00
#
_symmetry.space_group_name_H-M   'P 1'
#
loop_
_entity.id
_entity.type
_entity.pdbx_description
1 polymer ?
#
loop_
_entity_poly.entity_id
_entity_poly.type
_entity_poly.pdbx_seq_one_letter_code
_entity_poly.pdbx_strand_id
1 'polypeptide(L)'
;SLGLMMTTRTPVPTVEIEDLGWFTKNVLENKIFNWLLFAALVNTYILSGSGLGLLTDAGTTLSDFQELISGSALGLVSTLDLAILCLTGASLVPEDLERRGVTDRTKASAIAASTILLPVVGLALYSALRPSLEQD
;
A
#
# COMPACT_ATOMS: atom_id res chain seq x y z
N SER A 1 12.75 -7.47 -6.82
CA SER A 1 11.54 -6.76 -6.39
C SER A 1 11.67 -5.28 -6.71
N LEU A 2 10.67 -4.69 -7.39
CA LEU A 2 10.57 -3.24 -7.64
C LEU A 2 10.61 -2.43 -6.35
N GLY A 3 10.14 -3.00 -5.24
CA GLY A 3 10.15 -2.35 -3.93
C GLY A 3 11.56 -1.98 -3.47
N LEU A 4 12.50 -2.91 -3.57
CA LEU A 4 13.89 -2.70 -3.16
C LEU A 4 14.63 -1.64 -3.99
N MET A 5 14.25 -1.45 -5.26
CA MET A 5 14.82 -0.40 -6.10
C MET A 5 14.33 0.99 -5.70
N MET A 6 13.11 1.08 -5.16
CA MET A 6 12.51 2.35 -4.75
C MET A 6 13.03 2.85 -3.40
N THR A 7 13.59 1.98 -2.55
CA THR A 7 14.16 2.39 -1.26
C THR A 7 15.52 3.09 -1.39
N THR A 8 16.26 2.84 -2.47
CA THR A 8 17.59 3.45 -2.71
C THR A 8 17.55 4.66 -3.64
N ARG A 9 16.36 5.07 -4.12
CA ARG A 9 16.23 6.21 -5.04
C ARG A 9 16.49 7.53 -4.31
N THR A 10 16.99 8.52 -5.04
CA THR A 10 17.05 9.90 -4.54
C THR A 10 15.62 10.49 -4.49
N PRO A 11 15.21 11.10 -3.37
CA PRO A 11 13.91 11.75 -3.26
C PRO A 11 13.86 12.98 -4.17
N VAL A 12 12.70 13.19 -4.81
CA VAL A 12 12.43 14.38 -5.63
C VAL A 12 11.47 15.27 -4.82
N PRO A 13 11.87 16.51 -4.46
CA PRO A 13 11.20 17.28 -3.43
C PRO A 13 9.91 17.98 -3.88
N THR A 14 9.76 18.31 -5.17
CA THR A 14 8.59 19.02 -5.70
C THR A 14 8.25 18.48 -7.09
N VAL A 15 6.99 18.15 -7.34
CA VAL A 15 6.51 17.63 -8.63
C VAL A 15 5.12 18.20 -8.89
N GLU A 16 4.96 18.91 -10.01
CA GLU A 16 3.67 19.39 -10.51
C GLU A 16 2.94 18.26 -11.25
N ILE A 17 1.60 18.35 -11.38
CA ILE A 17 0.81 17.32 -12.09
C ILE A 17 1.18 17.28 -13.58
N GLU A 18 1.63 18.40 -14.13
CA GLU A 18 2.01 18.61 -15.52
C GLU A 18 3.31 17.88 -15.85
N ASP A 19 4.19 17.71 -14.85
CA ASP A 19 5.44 16.96 -14.97
C ASP A 19 5.23 15.44 -14.85
N LEU A 20 4.02 15.00 -14.50
CA LEU A 20 3.69 13.58 -14.39
C LEU A 20 3.43 12.96 -15.77
N GLY A 21 3.99 11.76 -15.98
CA GLY A 21 3.69 10.95 -17.16
C GLY A 21 2.20 10.64 -17.28
N TRP A 22 1.73 10.42 -18.50
CA TRP A 22 0.31 10.23 -18.84
C TRP A 22 -0.41 9.22 -17.93
N PHE A 23 0.22 8.09 -17.61
CA PHE A 23 -0.38 7.05 -16.77
C PHE A 23 -0.58 7.52 -15.33
N THR A 24 0.43 8.19 -14.75
CA THR A 24 0.33 8.70 -13.37
C THR A 24 -0.75 9.78 -13.27
N LYS A 25 -0.79 10.71 -14.24
CA LYS A 25 -1.78 11.79 -14.29
C LYS A 25 -3.22 11.29 -14.46
N ASN A 26 -3.46 10.31 -15.33
CA ASN A 26 -4.82 9.88 -15.70
C ASN A 26 -5.35 8.67 -14.92
N VAL A 27 -4.47 7.82 -14.37
CA VAL A 27 -4.85 6.59 -13.67
C VAL A 27 -4.53 6.68 -12.18
N LEU A 28 -3.29 6.96 -11.80
CA LEU A 28 -2.87 6.93 -10.38
C LEU A 28 -3.37 8.13 -9.56
N GLU A 29 -3.59 9.28 -10.18
CA GLU A 29 -4.25 10.43 -9.54
C GLU A 29 -5.79 10.38 -9.67
N ASN A 30 -6.35 9.43 -10.42
CA ASN A 30 -7.79 9.30 -10.55
C ASN A 30 -8.41 8.68 -9.29
N LYS A 31 -9.19 9.48 -8.56
CA LYS A 31 -9.87 9.07 -7.33
C LYS A 31 -10.81 7.89 -7.50
N ILE A 32 -11.57 7.85 -8.60
CA ILE A 32 -12.52 6.78 -8.86
C ILE A 32 -11.77 5.47 -9.05
N PHE A 33 -10.69 5.50 -9.84
CA PHE A 33 -9.84 4.32 -10.03
C PHE A 33 -9.24 3.82 -8.71
N ASN A 34 -8.73 4.73 -7.88
CA ASN A 34 -8.16 4.35 -6.58
C ASN A 34 -9.19 3.75 -5.61
N TRP A 35 -10.43 4.26 -5.61
CA TRP A 35 -11.52 3.67 -4.84
C TRP A 35 -11.95 2.30 -5.37
N LEU A 36 -11.98 2.11 -6.69
CA LEU A 36 -12.24 0.81 -7.30
C LEU A 36 -11.15 -0.21 -6.96
N LEU A 37 -9.88 0.21 -6.98
CA LEU A 37 -8.75 -0.63 -6.58
C LEU A 37 -8.87 -1.02 -5.10
N PHE A 38 -9.18 -0.07 -4.22
CA PHE A 38 -9.42 -0.36 -2.80
C PHE A 38 -10.57 -1.36 -2.64
N ALA A 39 -11.71 -1.16 -3.30
CA ALA A 39 -12.85 -2.06 -3.22
C ALA A 39 -12.52 -3.47 -3.72
N ALA A 40 -11.78 -3.58 -4.83
CA ALA A 40 -11.35 -4.87 -5.38
C ALA A 40 -10.43 -5.63 -4.40
N LEU A 41 -9.50 -4.93 -3.76
CA LEU A 41 -8.60 -5.51 -2.76
C LEU A 41 -9.32 -5.85 -1.45
N VAL A 42 -10.28 -5.05 -0.98
CA VAL A 42 -11.12 -5.42 0.16
C VAL A 42 -11.92 -6.68 -0.14
N ASN A 43 -12.45 -6.79 -1.36
CA ASN A 43 -13.21 -7.96 -1.78
C ASN A 43 -12.38 -9.26 -1.74
N THR A 44 -11.05 -9.21 -1.93
CA THR A 44 -10.22 -10.42 -1.77
C THR A 44 -10.20 -10.94 -0.34
N TYR A 45 -10.24 -10.06 0.67
CA TYR A 45 -10.31 -10.45 2.08
C TYR A 45 -11.67 -11.03 2.48
N ILE A 46 -12.73 -10.57 1.82
CA ILE A 46 -14.09 -11.08 2.01
C ILE A 46 -14.22 -12.47 1.38
N LEU A 47 -13.80 -12.61 0.12
CA LEU A 47 -13.92 -13.87 -0.62
C LEU A 47 -13.01 -14.97 -0.08
N SER A 48 -11.80 -14.64 0.37
CA SER A 48 -10.91 -15.62 0.99
C SER A 48 -11.37 -16.06 2.38
N GLY A 49 -12.28 -15.31 3.01
CA GLY A 49 -12.67 -15.50 4.40
C GLY A 49 -11.57 -15.16 5.41
N SER A 50 -10.39 -14.70 4.99
CA SER A 50 -9.24 -14.46 5.88
C SER A 50 -9.50 -13.34 6.90
N GLY A 51 -10.27 -12.32 6.50
CA GLY A 51 -10.66 -11.24 7.42
C GLY A 51 -11.59 -11.73 8.54
N LEU A 52 -12.54 -12.61 8.22
CA LEU A 52 -13.45 -13.20 9.20
C LEU A 52 -12.72 -14.24 10.06
N GLY A 53 -11.87 -15.07 9.46
CA GLY A 53 -11.05 -16.06 10.18
C GLY A 53 -10.17 -15.42 11.25
N LEU A 54 -9.52 -14.30 10.94
CA LEU A 54 -8.73 -13.55 11.91
C LEU A 54 -9.56 -12.97 13.08
N LEU A 55 -10.84 -12.66 12.86
CA LEU A 55 -11.73 -12.12 13.90
C LEU A 55 -12.33 -13.21 14.78
N THR A 56 -12.60 -14.40 14.21
CA THR A 56 -13.26 -15.50 14.93
C THR A 56 -12.27 -16.44 15.60
N ASP A 57 -11.16 -16.76 14.93
CA ASP A 57 -10.11 -17.65 15.44
C ASP A 57 -8.75 -17.34 14.77
N ALA A 58 -8.09 -16.31 15.30
CA ALA A 58 -6.80 -15.89 14.80
C ALA A 58 -5.72 -16.97 14.94
N GLY A 59 -5.82 -17.84 15.95
CA GLY A 59 -4.81 -18.84 16.25
C GLY A 59 -4.72 -19.91 15.16
N THR A 60 -5.86 -20.48 14.78
CA THR A 60 -5.93 -21.47 13.69
C THR A 60 -5.61 -20.84 12.35
N THR A 61 -6.17 -19.66 12.06
CA THR A 61 -5.90 -18.93 10.81
C THR A 61 -4.40 -18.65 10.60
N LEU A 62 -3.68 -18.29 11.67
CA LEU A 62 -2.22 -18.07 11.62
C LEU A 62 -1.45 -19.39 11.48
N SER A 63 -1.89 -20.46 12.14
CA SER A 63 -1.29 -21.79 12.00
C SER A 63 -1.40 -22.30 10.57
N ASP A 64 -2.59 -22.19 9.96
CA ASP A 64 -2.85 -22.61 8.58
C ASP A 64 -2.03 -21.79 7.59
N PHE A 65 -1.87 -20.48 7.85
CA PHE A 65 -0.98 -19.63 7.08
C PHE A 65 0.49 -20.03 7.22
N GLN A 66 0.94 -20.36 8.44
CA GLN A 66 2.29 -20.85 8.68
C GLN A 66 2.56 -22.17 7.95
N GLU A 67 1.58 -23.08 7.94
CA GLU A 67 1.66 -24.33 7.20
C GLU A 67 1.75 -24.08 5.68
N LEU A 68 0.96 -23.13 5.16
CA LEU A 68 1.01 -22.72 3.75
C LEU A 68 2.39 -22.22 3.32
N ILE A 69 3.00 -21.33 4.11
CA ILE A 69 4.33 -20.76 3.76
C ILE A 69 5.46 -21.78 3.98
N SER A 70 5.30 -22.72 4.91
CA SER A 70 6.33 -23.75 5.19
C SER A 70 6.26 -24.90 4.19
N GLY A 71 5.05 -25.22 3.71
CA GLY A 71 4.80 -26.30 2.75
C GLY A 71 4.92 -25.90 1.28
N SER A 72 4.96 -24.60 0.96
CA SER A 72 5.00 -24.10 -0.41
C SER A 72 6.08 -23.02 -0.61
N ALA A 73 7.08 -23.33 -1.45
CA ALA A 73 8.09 -22.36 -1.86
C ALA A 73 7.47 -21.14 -2.57
N LEU A 74 6.41 -21.34 -3.35
CA LEU A 74 5.67 -20.24 -3.99
C LEU A 74 4.93 -19.39 -2.98
N GLY A 75 4.35 -20.01 -1.94
CA GLY A 75 3.71 -19.31 -0.83
C GLY A 75 4.69 -18.39 -0.12
N LEU A 76 5.84 -18.93 0.30
CA LEU A 76 6.88 -18.17 0.99
C LEU A 76 7.41 -17.00 0.15
N VAL A 77 7.81 -17.25 -1.10
CA VAL A 77 8.36 -16.20 -1.99
C VAL A 77 7.32 -15.10 -2.24
N SER A 78 6.06 -15.47 -2.50
CA SER A 78 4.99 -14.50 -2.73
C SER A 78 4.70 -13.67 -1.48
N THR A 79 4.72 -14.28 -0.29
CA THR A 79 4.55 -13.56 0.98
C THR A 79 5.70 -12.58 1.23
N LEU A 80 6.95 -12.98 0.97
CA LEU A 80 8.11 -12.11 1.12
C LEU A 80 8.09 -10.95 0.12
N ASP A 81 7.78 -11.22 -1.14
CA ASP A 81 7.65 -10.17 -2.16
C ASP A 81 6.53 -9.19 -1.81
N LEU A 82 5.38 -9.69 -1.33
CA LEU A 82 4.28 -8.86 -0.87
C LEU A 82 4.67 -8.01 0.35
N ALA A 83 5.38 -8.60 1.32
CA ALA A 83 5.86 -7.89 2.49
C ALA A 83 6.83 -6.76 2.12
N ILE A 84 7.79 -7.03 1.22
CA ILE A 84 8.72 -6.03 0.71
C ILE A 84 7.98 -4.91 -0.02
N LEU A 85 6.97 -5.26 -0.84
CA LEU A 85 6.15 -4.28 -1.55
C LEU A 85 5.39 -3.38 -0.58
N CYS A 86 4.76 -3.94 0.46
CA CYS A 86 4.04 -3.18 1.47
C CYS A 86 4.97 -2.26 2.29
N LEU A 87 6.13 -2.77 2.72
CA LEU A 87 7.12 -1.98 3.45
C LEU A 87 7.67 -0.83 2.62
N THR A 88 7.95 -1.09 1.34
CA THR A 88 8.39 -0.05 0.42
C THR A 88 7.28 0.97 0.20
N GLY A 89 6.05 0.54 -0.06
CA GLY A 89 4.94 1.48 -0.23
C GLY A 89 4.76 2.37 0.99
N ALA A 90 4.84 1.80 2.19
CA ALA A 90 4.75 2.55 3.44
C ALA A 90 5.90 3.54 3.63
N SER A 91 7.13 3.21 3.24
CA SER A 91 8.27 4.15 3.34
C SER A 91 8.14 5.35 2.40
N LEU A 92 7.35 5.22 1.33
CA LEU A 92 7.10 6.30 0.37
C LEU A 92 5.93 7.23 0.76
N VAL A 93 5.03 6.78 1.65
CA VAL A 93 3.87 7.56 2.10
C VAL A 93 4.25 8.92 2.70
N PRO A 94 5.28 9.04 3.57
CA PRO A 94 5.65 10.34 4.13
C PRO A 94 6.14 11.33 3.08
N GLU A 95 6.92 10.85 2.09
CA GLU A 95 7.41 11.68 0.99
C GLU A 95 6.26 12.11 0.06
N ASP A 96 5.31 11.22 -0.27
CA ASP A 96 4.13 11.58 -1.08
C ASP A 96 3.21 12.58 -0.35
N LEU A 97 3.09 12.49 0.98
CA LEU A 97 2.35 13.47 1.79
C LEU A 97 3.06 14.83 1.87
N GLU A 98 4.38 14.84 1.99
CA GLU A 98 5.18 16.08 2.00
C GLU A 98 5.01 16.86 0.68
N ARG A 99 5.01 16.16 -0.46
CA ARG A 99 4.75 16.75 -1.79
C ARG A 99 3.33 17.32 -1.93
N ARG A 100 2.37 16.83 -1.14
CA ARG A 100 0.97 17.28 -1.11
C ARG A 100 0.70 18.31 -0.02
N GLY A 101 1.75 18.96 0.51
CA GLY A 101 1.64 20.05 1.48
C GLY A 101 1.46 19.62 2.94
N VAL A 102 1.52 18.32 3.26
CA VAL A 102 1.43 17.83 4.65
C VAL A 102 2.81 17.85 5.30
N THR A 103 3.12 18.95 6.00
CA THR A 103 4.42 19.19 6.64
C THR A 103 4.60 18.48 7.99
N ASP A 104 3.53 17.97 8.59
CA ASP A 104 3.58 17.25 9.86
C ASP A 104 4.08 15.81 9.67
N ARG A 105 5.39 15.64 9.84
CA ARG A 105 6.08 14.36 9.68
C ARG A 105 5.61 13.28 10.66
N THR A 106 5.13 13.66 11.84
CA THR A 106 4.62 12.71 12.84
C THR A 106 3.32 12.08 12.36
N LYS A 107 2.40 12.90 11.82
CA LYS A 107 1.15 12.41 11.21
C LYS A 107 1.45 11.57 9.96
N ALA A 108 2.36 12.03 9.11
CA ALA A 108 2.73 11.32 7.90
C ALA A 108 3.32 9.92 8.20
N SER A 109 4.15 9.83 9.25
CA SER A 109 4.72 8.55 9.71
C SER A 109 3.68 7.64 10.36
N ALA A 110 2.71 8.19 11.09
CA ALA A 110 1.60 7.43 11.65
C ALA A 110 0.68 6.85 10.55
N ILE A 111 0.43 7.63 9.49
CA ILE A 111 -0.32 7.15 8.31
C ILE A 111 0.49 6.07 7.59
N ALA A 112 1.80 6.24 7.39
CA ALA A 112 2.65 5.21 6.81
C ALA A 112 2.57 3.90 7.61
N ALA A 113 2.70 3.96 8.94
CA ALA A 113 2.60 2.80 9.81
C ALA A 113 1.21 2.12 9.73
N SER A 114 0.13 2.89 9.62
CA SER A 114 -1.22 2.32 9.51
C SER A 114 -1.44 1.57 8.21
N THR A 115 -0.75 1.94 7.12
CA THR A 115 -0.84 1.19 5.85
C THR A 115 -0.25 -0.22 5.91
N ILE A 116 0.64 -0.50 6.87
CA ILE A 116 1.25 -1.82 7.06
C ILE A 116 0.28 -2.79 7.77
N LEU A 117 -0.64 -2.27 8.60
CA LEU A 117 -1.59 -3.08 9.37
C LEU A 117 -2.53 -3.91 8.48
N LEU A 118 -2.84 -3.40 7.29
CA LEU A 118 -3.66 -4.07 6.30
C LEU A 118 -2.85 -4.19 5.01
N PRO A 119 -2.09 -5.28 4.82
CA PRO A 119 -1.24 -5.47 3.65
C PRO A 119 -2.01 -5.20 2.35
N VAL A 120 -1.43 -4.41 1.45
CA VAL A 120 -2.01 -3.97 0.16
C VAL A 120 -3.24 -3.05 0.27
N VAL A 121 -4.23 -3.39 1.10
CA VAL A 121 -5.46 -2.61 1.31
C VAL A 121 -5.17 -1.26 1.95
N GLY A 122 -4.24 -1.19 2.91
CA GLY A 122 -3.85 0.04 3.58
C GLY A 122 -3.23 1.05 2.61
N LEU A 123 -2.37 0.60 1.71
CA LEU A 123 -1.79 1.45 0.66
C LEU A 123 -2.82 1.87 -0.40
N ALA A 124 -3.78 1.00 -0.73
CA ALA A 124 -4.88 1.34 -1.63
C ALA A 124 -5.82 2.39 -1.00
N LEU A 125 -6.13 2.23 0.29
CA LEU A 125 -6.92 3.20 1.05
C LEU A 125 -6.21 4.55 1.12
N TYR A 126 -4.90 4.54 1.40
CA TYR A 126 -4.07 5.74 1.33
C TYR A 126 -4.16 6.40 -0.06
N SER A 127 -4.03 5.63 -1.14
CA SER A 127 -4.11 6.15 -2.52
C SER A 127 -5.48 6.78 -2.84
N ALA A 128 -6.55 6.24 -2.26
CA ALA A 128 -7.90 6.79 -2.37
C ALA A 128 -8.07 8.09 -1.55
N LEU A 129 -7.51 8.15 -0.33
CA LEU A 129 -7.71 9.24 0.63
C LEU A 129 -6.68 10.38 0.54
N ARG A 130 -5.49 10.15 -0.01
CA ARG A 130 -4.40 11.17 -0.07
C ARG A 130 -4.90 12.47 -0.71
N PRO A 131 -4.46 13.66 -0.27
CA PRO A 131 -4.87 14.92 -0.91
C PRO A 131 -4.50 14.92 -2.40
N SER A 132 -5.24 15.62 -3.27
CA SER A 132 -4.78 15.80 -4.66
C SER A 132 -3.54 16.70 -4.67
N LEU A 133 -2.66 16.53 -5.66
CA LEU A 133 -1.60 17.51 -5.91
C LEU A 133 -2.24 18.84 -6.34
N GLU A 134 -1.66 19.97 -5.93
CA GLU A 134 -2.11 21.29 -6.39
C GLU A 134 -1.91 21.39 -7.92
N GLN A 135 -2.93 21.92 -8.59
CA GLN A 135 -2.85 22.38 -9.98
C GLN A 135 -2.65 23.89 -9.89
N ASP A 136 -1.50 24.40 -10.31
CA ASP A 136 -1.37 25.82 -10.66
C ASP A 136 -1.83 26.05 -12.11
#